data_AF-A0A7S1DR22-F1
#
_entry.id   AF-A0A7S1DR22-F1
#
_cell.length_a   1.000
_cell.length_b   1.000
_cell.length_c   1.000
_cell.angle_alpha   90.00
_cell.angle_beta   90.00
_cell.angle_gamma   90.00
#
_symmetry.space_group_name_H-M   'P 1'
#
loop_
_entity.id
_entity.type
_entity.pdbx_description
1 polymer ?
#
loop_
_entity_poly.entity_id
_entity_poly.type
_entity_poly.pdbx_seq_one_letter_code
_entity_poly.pdbx_strand_id
1 'polypeptide(L)'
;RLETGNHVEREEAARELWRMCYHGDISRGWVSEQGGVLSSLAQLATVGTRGQKDSCAGLLCLLSDTTPAAKRSIGEIPGVLRAMCTLVREGTSQAQRVNGAACVWFMAVDEVHRRRIAEEEP
;
A
#
# COMPACT_ATOMS: atom_id res chain seq x y z
N ARG A 1 -5.16 11.38 11.50
CA ARG A 1 -3.99 12.08 10.92
C ARG A 1 -3.77 11.76 9.45
N LEU A 2 -3.89 10.51 9.00
CA LEU A 2 -3.75 10.19 7.56
C LEU A 2 -4.67 11.00 6.64
N GLU A 3 -5.93 11.18 7.04
CA GLU A 3 -6.93 11.92 6.24
C GLU A 3 -6.81 13.44 6.41
N THR A 4 -6.64 13.92 7.64
CA THR A 4 -6.81 15.33 8.00
C THR A 4 -5.52 16.06 8.42
N GLY A 5 -4.40 15.36 8.54
CA GLY A 5 -3.13 15.93 8.97
C GLY A 5 -2.38 16.70 7.87
N ASN A 6 -1.38 17.48 8.26
CA ASN A 6 -0.45 18.09 7.32
C ASN A 6 0.50 17.05 6.69
N HIS A 7 1.37 17.48 5.78
CA HIS A 7 2.25 16.56 5.07
C HIS A 7 3.12 15.69 5.99
N VAL A 8 3.70 16.30 7.03
CA VAL A 8 4.57 15.61 8.00
C VAL A 8 3.75 14.65 8.86
N GLU A 9 2.60 15.10 9.38
CA GLU A 9 1.74 14.27 10.23
C GLU A 9 1.20 13.03 9.50
N ARG A 10 0.90 13.15 8.21
CA ARG A 10 0.46 12.03 7.37
C ARG A 10 1.59 11.03 7.14
N GLU A 11 2.80 11.52 6.91
CA GLU A 11 4.00 10.68 6.76
C GLU A 11 4.31 9.93 8.05
N GLU A 12 4.32 10.63 9.19
CA GLU A 12 4.54 10.04 10.51
C GLU A 12 3.49 8.99 10.83
N ALA A 13 2.20 9.28 10.57
CA ALA A 13 1.14 8.32 10.79
C ALA A 13 1.33 7.03 9.96
N ALA A 14 1.72 7.14 8.69
CA ALA A 14 2.01 5.97 7.86
C ALA A 14 3.22 5.18 8.39
N ARG A 15 4.25 5.87 8.87
CA ARG A 15 5.45 5.25 9.46
C ARG A 15 5.17 4.55 10.78
N GLU A 16 4.32 5.13 11.63
CA GLU A 16 3.89 4.52 12.89
C GLU A 16 3.08 3.24 12.63
N LEU A 17 2.13 3.28 11.69
CA LEU A 17 1.38 2.09 11.28
C LEU A 17 2.31 1.02 10.70
N TRP A 18 3.30 1.41 9.90
CA TRP A 18 4.31 0.49 9.40
C TRP A 18 5.07 -0.21 10.55
N ARG A 19 5.55 0.55 11.54
CA ARG A 19 6.24 -0.02 12.71
C ARG A 19 5.33 -0.99 13.48
N MET A 20 4.08 -0.60 13.70
CA MET A 20 3.09 -1.42 14.40
C MET A 20 2.81 -2.74 13.66
N CYS A 21 2.71 -2.68 12.33
CA CYS A 21 2.50 -3.85 11.47
C CYS A 21 3.76 -4.71 11.34
N TYR A 22 4.95 -4.10 11.39
CA TYR A 22 6.21 -4.83 11.24
C TYR A 22 6.40 -5.84 12.38
N HIS A 23 6.00 -5.46 13.60
CA HIS A 23 6.19 -6.27 14.80
C HIS A 23 5.04 -7.24 15.14
N GLY A 24 3.91 -7.23 14.40
CA GLY A 24 2.78 -8.08 14.78
C GLY A 24 1.77 -8.36 13.67
N ASP A 25 1.46 -9.64 13.49
CA ASP A 25 0.49 -10.11 12.49
C ASP A 25 -0.95 -9.70 12.82
N ILE A 26 -1.28 -9.57 14.12
CA ILE A 26 -2.58 -9.05 14.57
C ILE A 26 -2.80 -7.63 14.05
N SER A 27 -1.77 -6.78 14.13
CA SER A 27 -1.81 -5.40 13.62
C SER A 27 -2.00 -5.37 12.10
N ARG A 28 -1.34 -6.27 11.37
CA ARG A 28 -1.49 -6.38 9.91
C ARG A 28 -2.92 -6.76 9.53
N GLY A 29 -3.49 -7.75 10.22
CA GLY A 29 -4.88 -8.16 10.02
C GLY A 29 -5.85 -7.02 10.28
N TRP A 30 -5.73 -6.37 11.43
CA TRP A 30 -6.59 -5.24 11.80
C TRP A 30 -6.54 -4.10 10.78
N VAL A 31 -5.34 -3.67 10.37
CA VAL A 31 -5.18 -2.59 9.37
C VAL A 31 -5.76 -2.99 8.02
N SER A 32 -5.60 -4.25 7.61
CA SER A 32 -6.13 -4.76 6.34
C SER A 32 -7.66 -4.79 6.28
N GLU A 33 -8.32 -4.79 7.44
CA GLU A 33 -9.78 -4.68 7.54
C GLU A 33 -10.27 -3.22 7.54
N GLN A 34 -9.37 -2.25 7.77
CA GLN A 34 -9.72 -0.83 7.78
C GLN A 34 -9.67 -0.23 6.37
N GLY A 35 -10.74 -0.43 5.59
CA GLY A 35 -10.83 0.07 4.21
C GLY A 35 -10.54 1.58 4.04
N GLY A 36 -10.97 2.41 5.00
CA GLY A 36 -10.66 3.86 4.99
C GLY A 36 -9.17 4.17 5.15
N VAL A 37 -8.47 3.41 6.00
CA VAL A 37 -7.01 3.52 6.15
C VAL A 37 -6.32 3.11 4.86
N LEU A 38 -6.70 1.97 4.28
CA LEU A 38 -6.12 1.51 3.02
C LEU A 38 -6.37 2.49 1.86
N SER A 39 -7.57 3.07 1.78
CA SER A 39 -7.89 4.10 0.78
C SER A 39 -7.01 5.34 0.94
N SER A 40 -6.78 5.78 2.18
CA SER A 40 -5.88 6.91 2.47
C SER A 40 -4.43 6.59 2.08
N LEU A 41 -3.97 5.38 2.36
CA LEU A 41 -2.62 4.93 1.97
C LEU A 41 -2.47 4.87 0.44
N ALA A 42 -3.48 4.39 -0.29
CA ALA A 42 -3.50 4.36 -1.75
C ALA A 42 -3.40 5.76 -2.36
N GLN A 43 -4.19 6.69 -1.82
CA GLN A 43 -4.17 8.09 -2.24
C GLN A 43 -2.79 8.72 -2.00
N LEU A 44 -2.22 8.55 -0.82
CA LEU A 44 -0.89 9.10 -0.49
C LEU A 44 0.23 8.44 -1.28
N ALA A 45 0.14 7.15 -1.60
CA ALA A 45 1.07 6.48 -2.50
C ALA A 45 1.02 7.05 -3.92
N THR A 46 -0.12 7.60 -4.34
CA THR A 46 -0.31 8.19 -5.67
C THR A 46 0.13 9.66 -5.72
N VAL A 47 -0.44 10.51 -4.86
CA VAL A 47 -0.30 11.98 -4.93
C VAL A 47 0.47 12.60 -3.77
N GLY A 48 0.93 11.80 -2.81
CA GLY A 48 1.66 12.28 -1.63
C GLY A 48 3.05 12.83 -1.96
N THR A 49 3.68 13.43 -0.94
CA THR A 49 5.10 13.79 -0.98
C THR A 49 5.97 12.55 -1.10
N ARG A 50 7.25 12.72 -1.45
CA ARG A 50 8.19 11.59 -1.53
C ARG A 50 8.22 10.73 -0.27
N GLY A 51 8.28 11.34 0.92
CA GLY A 51 8.32 10.60 2.19
C GLY A 51 7.00 9.88 2.52
N GLN A 52 5.86 10.48 2.15
CA GLN A 52 4.55 9.83 2.24
C GLN A 52 4.46 8.61 1.31
N LYS A 53 4.90 8.75 0.05
CA LYS A 53 4.94 7.65 -0.92
C LYS A 53 5.82 6.51 -0.44
N ASP A 54 7.02 6.81 0.06
CA ASP A 54 7.95 5.82 0.60
C ASP A 54 7.31 5.03 1.76
N SER A 55 6.71 5.76 2.72
CA SER A 55 6.10 5.17 3.91
C SER A 55 4.84 4.36 3.58
N CYS A 56 3.97 4.87 2.70
CA CYS A 56 2.74 4.19 2.29
C CYS A 56 3.04 2.94 1.45
N ALA A 57 3.99 3.03 0.52
CA ALA A 57 4.41 1.87 -0.27
C ALA A 57 5.00 0.77 0.61
N GLY A 58 5.82 1.12 1.60
CA GLY A 58 6.37 0.18 2.57
C GLY A 58 5.28 -0.51 3.38
N LEU A 59 4.26 0.22 3.84
CA LEU A 59 3.14 -0.35 4.58
C LEU A 59 2.27 -1.24 3.69
N LEU A 60 1.88 -0.79 2.50
CA LEU A 60 1.08 -1.60 1.57
C LEU A 60 1.80 -2.88 1.16
N CYS A 61 3.12 -2.82 0.92
CA CYS A 61 3.93 -4.01 0.68
C CYS A 61 3.88 -4.98 1.88
N LEU A 62 4.09 -4.47 3.09
CA LEU A 62 4.05 -5.30 4.30
C LEU A 62 2.67 -5.93 4.54
N LEU A 63 1.60 -5.17 4.27
CA LEU A 63 0.23 -5.67 4.36
C LEU A 63 -0.08 -6.66 3.24
N SER A 64 0.54 -6.56 2.07
CA SER A 64 0.36 -7.54 1.00
C SER A 64 1.05 -8.87 1.30
N ASP A 65 2.09 -8.90 2.13
CA ASP A 65 2.74 -10.14 2.59
C ASP A 65 2.01 -10.74 3.81
N THR A 66 0.76 -11.16 3.58
CA THR A 66 -0.13 -11.67 4.63
C THR A 66 -1.08 -12.76 4.13
N THR A 67 -2.07 -13.11 4.96
CA THR A 67 -3.13 -14.07 4.66
C THR A 67 -3.92 -13.71 3.37
N PRO A 68 -4.46 -14.71 2.66
CA PRO A 68 -5.27 -14.46 1.46
C PRO A 68 -6.49 -13.54 1.68
N ALA A 69 -7.08 -13.57 2.88
CA ALA A 69 -8.22 -12.73 3.21
C ALA A 69 -7.84 -11.24 3.21
N ALA A 70 -6.75 -10.89 3.88
CA ALA A 70 -6.27 -9.51 3.91
C ALA A 70 -5.73 -9.04 2.54
N LYS A 71 -5.09 -9.92 1.77
CA LYS A 71 -4.76 -9.61 0.35
C LYS A 71 -6.01 -9.21 -0.43
N ARG A 72 -7.12 -9.95 -0.33
CA ARG A 72 -8.39 -9.59 -0.99
C ARG A 72 -8.88 -8.22 -0.56
N SER A 73 -8.91 -7.93 0.74
CA SER A 73 -9.32 -6.62 1.25
C SER A 73 -8.50 -5.48 0.66
N ILE A 74 -7.17 -5.66 0.52
CA ILE A 74 -6.26 -4.68 -0.09
C ILE A 74 -6.54 -4.52 -1.59
N GLY A 75 -6.67 -5.62 -2.31
CA GLY A 75 -6.89 -5.62 -3.76
C GLY A 75 -8.26 -5.11 -4.20
N GLU A 76 -9.24 -5.06 -3.28
CA GLU A 76 -10.57 -4.47 -3.48
C GLU A 76 -10.59 -2.95 -3.29
N ILE A 77 -9.56 -2.36 -2.69
CA ILE A 77 -9.49 -0.91 -2.55
C ILE A 77 -9.24 -0.27 -3.91
N PRO A 78 -10.13 0.64 -4.35
CA PRO A 78 -9.97 1.33 -5.62
C PRO A 78 -8.60 2.03 -5.72
N GLY A 79 -7.89 1.77 -6.82
CA GLY A 79 -6.64 2.44 -7.13
C GLY A 79 -5.41 1.99 -6.34
N VAL A 80 -5.51 1.06 -5.37
CA VAL A 80 -4.31 0.52 -4.68
C VAL A 80 -3.35 -0.13 -5.66
N LEU A 81 -3.86 -1.03 -6.51
CA LEU A 81 -3.02 -1.77 -7.47
C LEU A 81 -2.41 -0.82 -8.49
N ARG A 82 -3.20 0.12 -9.02
CA ARG A 82 -2.73 1.20 -9.89
C ARG A 82 -1.61 2.01 -9.24
N ALA A 83 -1.80 2.46 -8.00
CA ALA A 83 -0.81 3.24 -7.26
C ALA A 83 0.52 2.48 -7.15
N MET A 84 0.47 1.18 -6.84
CA MET A 84 1.68 0.35 -6.76
C MET A 84 2.36 0.19 -8.12
N CYS A 85 1.59 -0.07 -9.19
CA CYS A 85 2.13 -0.14 -10.56
C CYS A 85 2.76 1.20 -11.00
N THR A 86 2.12 2.33 -10.69
CA THR A 86 2.68 3.67 -10.94
C THR A 86 3.99 3.86 -10.17
N LEU A 87 4.07 3.47 -8.89
CA LEU A 87 5.32 3.56 -8.13
C LEU A 87 6.44 2.68 -8.67
N VAL A 88 6.13 1.53 -9.28
CA VAL A 88 7.13 0.68 -9.96
C VAL A 88 7.75 1.42 -11.14
N ARG A 89 6.93 2.10 -11.95
CA ARG A 89 7.37 2.79 -13.17
C ARG A 89 7.99 4.15 -12.92
N GLU A 90 7.31 4.95 -12.11
CA GLU A 90 7.54 6.38 -11.97
C GLU A 90 8.05 6.74 -10.57
N GLY A 91 8.22 5.75 -9.69
CA GLY A 91 8.74 5.97 -8.36
C GLY A 91 10.07 6.71 -8.40
N THR A 92 10.15 7.80 -7.65
CA THR A 92 11.31 8.69 -7.55
C THR A 92 12.39 8.20 -6.59
N SER A 93 12.06 7.20 -5.75
CA SER A 93 12.96 6.58 -4.79
C SER A 93 13.10 5.08 -5.06
N GLN A 94 14.20 4.49 -4.60
CA GLN A 94 14.36 3.03 -4.64
C GLN A 94 13.29 2.34 -3.80
N ALA A 95 12.95 2.90 -2.62
CA ALA A 95 11.93 2.36 -1.73
C ALA A 95 10.56 2.26 -2.41
N GLN A 96 10.14 3.30 -3.15
CA GLN A 96 8.89 3.28 -3.93
C GLN A 96 8.86 2.15 -4.95
N ARG A 97 9.92 2.03 -5.76
CA ARG A 97 9.98 1.02 -6.83
C ARG A 97 10.03 -0.40 -6.27
N VAL A 98 10.87 -0.63 -5.25
CA VAL A 98 11.04 -1.96 -4.64
C VAL A 98 9.77 -2.38 -3.89
N ASN A 99 9.22 -1.51 -3.03
CA ASN A 99 8.01 -1.85 -2.27
C ASN A 99 6.79 -1.97 -3.19
N GLY A 100 6.68 -1.12 -4.22
CA GLY A 100 5.65 -1.24 -5.24
C GLY A 100 5.74 -2.58 -5.98
N ALA A 101 6.94 -2.97 -6.43
CA ALA A 101 7.14 -4.21 -7.17
C ALA A 101 6.87 -5.44 -6.30
N ALA A 102 7.35 -5.43 -5.06
CA ALA A 102 7.09 -6.49 -4.09
C ALA A 102 5.58 -6.61 -3.80
N CYS A 103 4.88 -5.49 -3.58
CA CYS A 103 3.43 -5.48 -3.38
C CYS A 103 2.69 -6.10 -4.58
N VAL A 104 3.00 -5.66 -5.80
CA VAL A 104 2.42 -6.23 -7.04
C VAL A 104 2.71 -7.73 -7.13
N TRP A 105 3.93 -8.16 -6.81
CA TRP A 105 4.30 -9.58 -6.79
C TRP A 105 3.47 -10.39 -5.80
N PHE A 106 3.35 -9.94 -4.55
CA PHE A 106 2.56 -10.63 -3.52
C PHE A 106 1.08 -10.73 -3.87
N MET A 107 0.54 -9.70 -4.53
CA MET A 107 -0.85 -9.63 -4.97
C MET A 107 -1.09 -10.56 -6.18
N ALA A 108 -0.19 -10.57 -7.17
CA ALA A 108 -0.31 -11.37 -8.40
C ALA A 108 -0.27 -12.90 -8.20
N VAL A 109 0.06 -13.37 -6.98
CA VAL A 109 -0.05 -14.79 -6.60
C VAL A 109 -1.46 -15.31 -6.83
N ASP A 110 -2.48 -14.51 -6.51
CA ASP A 110 -3.89 -14.84 -6.75
C ASP A 110 -4.35 -14.39 -8.15
N GLU A 111 -5.16 -15.21 -8.81
CA GLU A 111 -5.61 -14.95 -10.19
C GLU A 111 -6.47 -13.68 -10.29
N VAL A 112 -7.33 -13.40 -9.31
CA VAL A 112 -8.21 -12.22 -9.32
C VAL A 112 -7.38 -10.95 -9.32
N HIS A 113 -6.41 -10.87 -8.42
CA HIS A 113 -5.50 -9.73 -8.35
C HIS A 113 -4.62 -9.63 -9.60
N ARG A 114 -4.17 -10.75 -10.17
CA ARG A 114 -3.38 -10.75 -11.40
C ARG A 114 -4.14 -10.16 -12.58
N ARG A 115 -5.43 -10.50 -12.74
CA ARG A 115 -6.29 -9.90 -13.77
C ARG A 115 -6.48 -8.41 -13.53
N ARG A 116 -6.78 -7.99 -12.30
CA ARG A 116 -6.91 -6.57 -11.95
C ARG A 116 -5.63 -5.80 -12.22
N ILE A 117 -4.47 -6.33 -11.85
CA ILE A 117 -3.18 -5.71 -12.17
C ILE A 117 -3.05 -5.49 -13.67
N ALA A 118 -3.43 -6.46 -14.49
CA ALA A 118 -3.40 -6.34 -15.95
C ALA A 118 -4.42 -5.32 -16.51
N GLU A 119 -5.55 -5.09 -15.84
CA GLU A 119 -6.55 -4.08 -16.21
C GLU A 119 -6.14 -2.65 -15.82
N GLU A 120 -5.27 -2.52 -14.82
CA GLU A 120 -4.70 -1.24 -14.40
C GLU A 120 -3.54 -0.79 -15.31
N GLU A 121 -3.10 -1.67 -16.21
CA GLU A 121 -2.17 -1.38 -17.31
C GLU A 121 -2.96 -0.87 -18.54
N PRO A 122 -2.66 0.32 -19.08
CA PRO A 122 -3.21 0.77 -20.36
C PRO A 122 -2.64 0.01 -21.56
#